data_AF-A0A6A8GBS1-F1
#
_entry.id   AF-A0A6A8GBS1-F1
#
_cell.length_a   1.000
_cell.length_b   1.000
_cell.length_c   1.000
_cell.angle_alpha   90.00
_cell.angle_beta   90.00
_cell.angle_gamma   90.00
#
_symmetry.space_group_name_H-M   'P 1'
#
loop_
_entity.id
_entity.type
_entity.pdbx_description
1 polymer ?
#
loop_
_entity_poly.entity_id
_entity_poly.type
_entity_poly.pdbx_seq_one_letter_code
_entity_poly.pdbx_strand_id
1 'polypeptide(L)'
;MSLDVTVAVPFRQHGTTRLGEGEFVVALSLDRDWFSPDQAQRLIDLAAGRGLVERDDDDVVATFDPADVQIPEEFEPDASVLREQSAFEQILDACVAAGLTKQDAVAGINERQSTLGVTAEAAAVLFARENGVDVDEAATKAKHGLSE
;
A
#
# COMPACT_ATOMS: atom_id res chain seq x y z
N MET A 1 -5.93 -2.81 -3.50
CA MET A 1 -6.96 -2.12 -2.69
C MET A 1 -6.22 -1.06 -1.91
N SER A 2 -6.66 0.18 -2.01
CA SER A 2 -5.80 1.33 -1.75
C SER A 2 -5.81 1.70 -0.27
N LEU A 3 -4.74 1.29 0.42
CA LEU A 3 -4.42 1.71 1.79
C LEU A 3 -4.59 3.23 1.95
N ASP A 4 -4.25 4.01 0.93
CA ASP A 4 -4.40 5.47 0.86
C ASP A 4 -5.83 5.93 1.16
N VAL A 5 -6.83 5.26 0.56
CA VAL A 5 -8.25 5.59 0.76
C VAL A 5 -8.63 5.28 2.21
N THR A 6 -8.22 4.13 2.72
CA THR A 6 -8.49 3.74 4.11
C THR A 6 -7.88 4.70 5.12
N VAL A 7 -6.63 5.13 4.87
CA VAL A 7 -5.91 6.10 5.71
C VAL A 7 -6.56 7.48 5.63
N ALA A 8 -7.07 7.88 4.47
CA ALA A 8 -7.69 9.20 4.28
C ALA A 8 -9.03 9.37 5.01
N VAL A 9 -9.77 8.28 5.25
CA VAL A 9 -11.13 8.34 5.82
C VAL A 9 -11.19 9.07 7.17
N PRO A 10 -10.39 8.72 8.20
CA PRO A 10 -10.43 9.40 9.50
C PRO A 10 -10.11 10.90 9.39
N PHE A 11 -9.10 11.25 8.61
CA PHE A 11 -8.70 12.65 8.38
C PHE A 11 -9.81 13.45 7.69
N ARG A 12 -10.42 12.89 6.65
CA ARG A 12 -11.50 13.54 5.91
C ARG A 12 -12.76 13.71 6.77
N GLN A 13 -13.08 12.72 7.61
CA GLN A 13 -14.21 12.78 8.53
C GLN A 13 -14.05 13.91 9.56
N HIS A 14 -12.84 14.12 10.05
CA HIS A 14 -12.55 15.19 11.00
C HIS A 14 -12.17 16.53 10.33
N GLY A 15 -12.03 16.55 9.00
CA GLY A 15 -11.68 17.75 8.24
C GLY A 15 -10.28 18.30 8.56
N THR A 16 -9.36 17.43 8.94
CA THR A 16 -8.01 17.78 9.42
C THR A 16 -6.98 16.84 8.82
N THR A 17 -5.74 17.29 8.70
CA THR A 17 -4.58 16.45 8.33
C THR A 17 -3.85 15.89 9.54
N ARG A 18 -4.24 16.27 10.75
CA ARG A 18 -3.66 15.82 12.02
C ARG A 18 -4.75 15.32 12.95
N LEU A 19 -4.54 14.14 13.52
CA LEU A 19 -5.52 13.47 14.37
C LEU A 19 -4.80 12.68 15.47
N GLY A 20 -5.34 12.64 16.68
CA GLY A 20 -4.75 11.80 17.73
C GLY A 20 -4.76 10.32 17.33
N GLU A 21 -3.73 9.55 17.70
CA GLU A 21 -3.65 8.12 17.40
C GLU A 21 -4.90 7.37 17.92
N GLY A 22 -5.36 7.72 19.13
CA GLY A 22 -6.60 7.18 19.70
C GLY A 22 -7.85 7.55 18.91
N GLU A 23 -7.95 8.78 18.41
CA GLU A 23 -9.08 9.21 17.56
C GLU A 23 -9.08 8.45 16.22
N PHE A 24 -7.90 8.17 15.67
CA PHE A 24 -7.75 7.46 14.41
C PHE A 24 -8.24 6.03 14.55
N VAL A 25 -7.84 5.39 15.65
CA VAL A 25 -8.28 4.04 16.01
C VAL A 25 -9.79 4.00 16.24
N VAL A 26 -10.35 4.98 16.96
CA VAL A 26 -11.80 5.07 17.21
C VAL A 26 -12.58 5.24 15.91
N ALA A 27 -12.14 6.12 15.01
CA ALA A 27 -12.82 6.36 13.74
C ALA A 27 -12.92 5.10 12.86
N LEU A 28 -11.86 4.27 12.84
CA LEU A 28 -11.85 3.04 12.05
C LEU A 28 -12.53 1.85 12.74
N SER A 29 -12.52 1.80 14.07
CA SER A 29 -13.02 0.64 14.82
C SER A 29 -14.43 0.78 15.36
N LEU A 30 -14.83 1.97 15.81
CA LEU A 30 -16.13 2.20 16.45
C LEU A 30 -17.12 2.86 15.50
N ASP A 31 -16.70 3.90 14.78
CA ASP A 31 -17.61 4.63 13.90
C ASP A 31 -17.94 3.82 12.64
N ARG A 32 -16.98 3.03 12.16
CA ARG A 32 -17.07 2.28 10.89
C ARG A 32 -17.11 0.77 11.05
N ASP A 33 -16.69 0.24 12.19
CA ASP A 33 -16.57 -1.21 12.44
C ASP A 33 -15.69 -1.93 11.40
N TRP A 34 -14.75 -1.23 10.76
CA TRP A 34 -13.91 -1.81 9.70
C TRP A 34 -12.76 -2.64 10.24
N PHE A 35 -12.21 -2.23 11.38
CA PHE A 35 -11.02 -2.83 11.97
C PHE A 35 -11.15 -2.91 13.48
N SER A 36 -10.55 -3.92 14.11
CA SER A 36 -10.33 -3.89 15.57
C SER A 36 -9.32 -2.79 15.97
N PRO A 37 -9.26 -2.40 17.25
CA PRO A 37 -8.28 -1.41 17.70
C PRO A 37 -6.83 -1.76 17.33
N ASP A 38 -6.43 -3.02 17.53
CA ASP A 38 -5.10 -3.51 17.14
C ASP A 38 -4.86 -3.45 15.63
N GLN A 39 -5.90 -3.71 14.83
CA GLN A 39 -5.82 -3.65 13.37
C GLN A 39 -5.69 -2.20 12.88
N ALA A 40 -6.41 -1.27 13.48
CA ALA A 40 -6.26 0.16 13.17
C ALA A 40 -4.86 0.68 13.53
N GLN A 41 -4.29 0.25 14.66
CA GLN A 41 -2.93 0.62 15.02
C GLN A 41 -1.90 0.05 14.04
N ARG A 42 -2.08 -1.21 13.61
CA ARG A 42 -1.27 -1.81 12.55
C ARG A 42 -1.39 -1.07 11.21
N LEU A 43 -2.56 -0.51 10.90
CA LEU A 43 -2.75 0.31 9.72
C LEU A 43 -1.91 1.59 9.78
N ILE A 44 -1.80 2.22 10.95
CA ILE A 44 -0.92 3.39 11.18
C ILE A 44 0.54 2.99 10.95
N ASP A 45 0.99 1.85 11.49
CA ASP A 45 2.36 1.36 11.27
C ASP A 45 2.67 1.18 9.78
N LEU A 46 1.74 0.57 9.04
CA LEU A 46 1.89 0.34 7.60
C LEU A 46 1.87 1.64 6.81
N ALA A 47 0.98 2.57 7.15
CA ALA A 47 0.90 3.88 6.52
C ALA A 47 2.16 4.70 6.78
N ALA A 48 2.71 4.64 8.00
CA ALA A 48 3.96 5.29 8.36
C ALA A 48 5.15 4.69 7.62
N GLY A 49 5.21 3.36 7.52
CA GLY A 49 6.23 2.66 6.74
C GLY A 49 6.21 2.99 5.25
N ARG A 50 5.08 3.47 4.72
CA ARG A 50 4.93 3.95 3.33
C ARG A 50 5.04 5.46 3.18
N GLY A 51 5.27 6.20 4.27
CA GLY A 51 5.32 7.66 4.26
C GLY A 51 3.98 8.33 3.91
N LEU A 52 2.85 7.63 4.10
CA LEU A 52 1.50 8.20 3.96
C LEU A 52 1.07 8.99 5.20
N VAL A 53 1.63 8.61 6.35
CA VAL A 53 1.46 9.33 7.60
C VAL A 53 2.81 9.47 8.30
N GLU A 54 2.93 10.50 9.13
CA GLU A 54 4.00 10.66 10.09
C GLU A 54 3.41 10.59 11.50
N ARG A 55 4.15 9.98 12.42
CA ARG A 55 3.81 10.03 13.85
C ARG A 55 4.54 11.21 14.48
N ASP A 56 3.78 12.08 15.11
CA ASP A 56 4.27 13.24 15.84
C ASP A 56 3.72 13.17 17.28
N ASP A 57 4.57 12.73 18.21
CA ASP A 57 4.17 12.39 19.59
C ASP A 57 3.00 11.38 19.63
N ASP A 58 1.83 11.82 20.08
CA ASP A 58 0.58 11.04 20.16
C ASP A 58 -0.37 11.29 18.97
N ASP A 59 0.08 12.07 17.99
CA ASP A 59 -0.71 12.42 16.80
C ASP A 59 -0.20 11.70 15.55
N VAL A 60 -1.14 11.38 14.67
CA VAL A 60 -0.91 10.89 13.31
C VAL A 60 -1.18 12.03 12.35
N VAL A 61 -0.20 12.33 11.50
CA VAL A 61 -0.25 13.43 10.52
C VAL A 61 -0.22 12.86 9.12
N ALA A 62 -1.23 13.15 8.30
CA ALA A 62 -1.22 12.77 6.88
C ALA A 62 -0.16 13.59 6.12
N THR A 63 0.65 12.91 5.31
CA THR A 63 1.65 13.55 4.43
C THR A 63 1.07 13.96 3.08
N PHE A 64 -0.20 13.66 2.85
CA PHE A 64 -0.97 13.97 1.65
C PHE A 64 -2.23 14.78 2.03
N ASP A 65 -2.92 15.34 1.03
CA ASP A 65 -4.20 16.01 1.26
C ASP A 65 -5.36 14.99 1.27
N PRO A 66 -5.97 14.70 2.44
CA PRO A 66 -7.10 13.76 2.55
C PRO A 66 -8.36 14.27 1.84
N ALA A 67 -8.47 15.57 1.53
CA ALA A 67 -9.60 16.13 0.81
C ALA A 67 -9.58 15.77 -0.69
N ASP A 68 -8.38 15.54 -1.26
CA ASP A 68 -8.21 15.16 -2.66
C ASP A 68 -8.46 13.67 -2.91
N VAL A 69 -8.55 12.86 -1.84
CA VAL A 69 -8.79 11.42 -1.95
C VAL A 69 -10.27 11.14 -2.23
N GLN A 70 -10.53 10.52 -3.38
CA GLN A 70 -11.88 10.08 -3.75
C GLN A 70 -12.26 8.80 -2.99
N ILE A 71 -13.20 8.93 -2.06
CA ILE A 71 -13.72 7.82 -1.25
C ILE A 71 -15.12 7.46 -1.76
N PRO A 72 -15.32 6.25 -2.32
CA PRO A 72 -16.64 5.77 -2.71
C PRO A 72 -17.61 5.72 -1.52
N GLU A 73 -18.90 5.96 -1.75
CA GLU A 73 -19.93 5.99 -0.70
C GLU A 73 -20.06 4.64 0.04
N GLU A 74 -19.88 3.52 -0.66
CA GLU A 74 -19.93 2.14 -0.12
C GLU A 74 -18.53 1.53 0.04
N PHE A 75 -17.49 2.35 0.21
CA PHE A 75 -16.14 1.82 0.42
C PHE A 75 -16.03 1.12 1.77
N GLU A 76 -15.71 -0.17 1.76
CA GLU A 76 -15.33 -0.94 2.94
C GLU A 76 -13.98 -1.61 2.65
N PRO A 77 -12.92 -1.30 3.42
CA PRO A 77 -11.62 -1.91 3.20
C PRO A 77 -11.58 -3.33 3.76
N ASP A 78 -11.09 -4.27 2.96
CA ASP A 78 -10.84 -5.64 3.42
C ASP A 78 -9.60 -5.69 4.33
N ALA A 79 -9.56 -6.62 5.29
CA ALA A 79 -8.40 -6.84 6.17
C ALA A 79 -7.09 -7.10 5.41
N SER A 80 -7.15 -7.45 4.12
CA SER A 80 -6.01 -7.51 3.21
C SER A 80 -5.22 -6.20 3.09
N VAL A 81 -5.83 -5.03 3.36
CA VAL A 81 -5.07 -3.74 3.38
C VAL A 81 -4.06 -3.68 4.52
N LEU A 82 -4.22 -4.51 5.56
CA LEU A 82 -3.31 -4.63 6.70
C LEU A 82 -2.15 -5.59 6.43
N ARG A 83 -2.10 -6.19 5.24
CA ARG A 83 -0.94 -6.97 4.79
C ARG A 83 0.07 -6.04 4.15
N GLU A 84 1.34 -6.29 4.41
CA GLU A 84 2.39 -5.66 3.61
C GLU A 84 2.18 -6.04 2.14
N GLN A 85 2.25 -5.03 1.29
CA GLN A 85 2.21 -5.24 -0.15
C GLN A 85 3.37 -6.15 -0.55
N SER A 86 3.08 -7.20 -1.30
CA SER A 86 4.10 -8.13 -1.79
C SER A 86 5.09 -7.40 -2.71
N ALA A 87 6.32 -7.92 -2.82
CA ALA A 87 7.31 -7.35 -3.74
C ALA A 87 6.76 -7.24 -5.18
N PHE A 88 5.97 -8.25 -5.61
CA PHE A 88 5.27 -8.24 -6.88
C PHE A 88 4.34 -7.02 -7.03
N GLU A 89 3.48 -6.77 -6.04
CA GLU A 89 2.52 -5.67 -6.10
C GLU A 89 3.21 -4.31 -6.07
N GLN A 90 4.29 -4.15 -5.30
CA GLN A 90 5.10 -2.91 -5.28
C GLN A 90 5.71 -2.63 -6.65
N ILE A 91 6.25 -3.67 -7.29
CA ILE A 91 6.85 -3.57 -8.63
C ILE A 91 5.78 -3.25 -9.67
N LEU A 92 4.59 -3.83 -9.55
CA LEU A 92 3.48 -3.56 -10.44
C LEU A 92 3.03 -2.10 -10.36
N ASP A 93 2.93 -1.53 -9.16
CA ASP A 93 2.60 -0.10 -8.99
C ASP A 93 3.72 0.80 -9.52
N ALA A 94 5.00 0.45 -9.32
CA ALA A 94 6.13 1.18 -9.90
C ALA A 94 6.09 1.18 -11.43
N CYS A 95 5.72 0.05 -12.05
CA CYS A 95 5.52 -0.04 -13.50
C CYS A 95 4.40 0.88 -13.98
N VAL A 96 3.27 0.90 -13.25
CA VAL A 96 2.14 1.78 -13.58
C VAL A 96 2.51 3.25 -13.42
N ALA A 97 3.24 3.61 -12.37
CA ALA A 97 3.75 4.97 -12.16
C ALA A 97 4.73 5.41 -13.27
N ALA A 98 5.49 4.46 -13.84
CA ALA A 98 6.34 4.69 -15.00
C ALA A 98 5.57 4.80 -16.34
N GLY A 99 4.24 4.68 -16.31
CA GLY A 99 3.37 4.84 -17.48
C GLY A 99 2.98 3.54 -18.19
N LEU A 100 3.33 2.37 -17.63
CA LEU A 100 2.89 1.08 -18.17
C LEU A 100 1.44 0.80 -17.75
N THR A 101 0.68 0.08 -18.57
CA THR A 101 -0.63 -0.38 -18.11
C THR A 101 -0.45 -1.57 -17.18
N LYS A 102 -1.35 -1.68 -16.18
CA LYS A 102 -1.35 -2.82 -15.25
C LYS A 102 -1.45 -4.15 -16.00
N GLN A 103 -2.23 -4.19 -17.09
CA GLN A 103 -2.41 -5.40 -17.89
C GLN A 103 -1.12 -5.79 -18.63
N ASP A 104 -0.42 -4.83 -19.24
CA ASP A 104 0.85 -5.10 -19.94
C ASP A 104 1.94 -5.55 -18.97
N ALA A 105 2.02 -4.90 -17.80
CA ALA A 105 2.95 -5.28 -16.76
C ALA A 105 2.69 -6.71 -16.25
N VAL A 106 1.44 -7.05 -15.91
CA VAL A 106 1.08 -8.41 -15.47
C VAL A 106 1.36 -9.45 -16.57
N ALA A 107 1.03 -9.15 -17.83
CA ALA A 107 1.29 -10.05 -18.94
C ALA A 107 2.79 -10.31 -19.13
N GLY A 108 3.60 -9.25 -19.13
CA GLY A 108 5.05 -9.36 -19.30
C GLY A 108 5.75 -10.07 -18.14
N ILE A 109 5.24 -9.92 -16.92
CA ILE A 109 5.74 -10.64 -15.74
C ILE A 109 5.39 -12.14 -15.83
N ASN A 110 4.13 -12.47 -16.14
CA ASN A 110 3.69 -13.86 -16.25
C ASN A 110 4.42 -14.62 -17.37
N GLU A 111 4.69 -13.95 -18.50
CA GLU A 111 5.50 -14.50 -19.58
C GLU A 111 6.90 -14.87 -19.06
N ARG A 112 7.60 -13.95 -18.39
CA ARG A 112 8.93 -14.21 -17.80
C ARG A 112 8.91 -15.31 -16.77
N GLN A 113 7.90 -15.31 -15.89
CA GLN A 113 7.72 -16.34 -14.89
C GLN A 113 7.63 -17.73 -15.54
N SER A 114 6.83 -17.86 -16.60
CA SER A 114 6.65 -19.12 -17.32
C SER A 114 7.87 -19.51 -18.15
N THR A 115 8.51 -18.57 -18.83
CA THR A 115 9.69 -18.83 -19.69
C THR A 115 10.92 -19.20 -18.87
N LEU A 116 11.14 -18.54 -17.73
CA LEU A 116 12.35 -18.71 -16.93
C LEU A 116 12.15 -19.68 -15.76
N GLY A 117 10.91 -20.07 -15.46
CA GLY A 117 10.60 -20.97 -14.34
C GLY A 117 10.95 -20.36 -12.98
N VAL A 118 10.85 -19.04 -12.85
CA VAL A 118 11.20 -18.30 -11.63
C VAL A 118 9.94 -17.93 -10.84
N THR A 119 10.11 -17.40 -9.63
CA THR A 119 8.98 -16.89 -8.84
C THR A 119 8.38 -15.63 -9.48
N ALA A 120 7.14 -15.31 -9.13
CA ALA A 120 6.46 -14.11 -9.65
C ALA A 120 7.22 -12.82 -9.26
N GLU A 121 7.81 -12.78 -8.07
CA GLU A 121 8.61 -11.65 -7.58
C GLU A 121 9.90 -11.50 -8.38
N ALA A 122 10.61 -12.60 -8.68
CA ALA A 122 11.82 -12.56 -9.49
C ALA A 122 11.53 -12.14 -10.95
N ALA A 123 10.43 -12.64 -11.52
CA ALA A 123 9.96 -12.23 -12.83
C ALA A 123 9.56 -10.74 -12.86
N ALA A 124 8.93 -10.25 -11.79
CA ALA A 124 8.56 -8.84 -11.64
C ALA A 124 9.80 -7.94 -11.63
N VAL A 125 10.83 -8.28 -10.84
CA VAL A 125 12.07 -7.50 -10.77
C VAL A 125 12.74 -7.44 -12.15
N LEU A 126 12.79 -8.56 -12.86
CA LEU A 126 13.38 -8.61 -14.20
C LEU A 126 12.60 -7.73 -15.19
N PHE A 127 11.28 -7.87 -15.20
CA PHE A 127 10.40 -7.08 -16.07
C PHE A 127 10.58 -5.58 -15.83
N ALA A 128 10.58 -5.15 -14.57
CA ALA A 128 10.73 -3.74 -14.21
C ALA A 128 12.08 -3.18 -14.67
N ARG A 129 13.18 -3.91 -14.42
CA ARG A 129 14.53 -3.49 -14.84
C ARG A 129 14.66 -3.39 -16.37
N GLU A 130 14.06 -4.30 -17.12
CA GLU A 130 14.08 -4.26 -18.60
C GLU A 130 13.27 -3.09 -19.17
N ASN A 131 12.24 -2.62 -18.45
CA ASN A 131 11.46 -1.44 -18.80
C ASN A 131 12.04 -0.14 -18.21
N GLY A 132 13.23 -0.18 -17.61
CA GLY A 132 13.89 1.00 -17.05
C GLY A 132 13.25 1.53 -15.76
N VAL A 133 12.45 0.73 -15.07
CA VAL A 133 11.83 1.07 -13.79
C VAL A 133 12.79 0.70 -12.66
N ASP A 134 13.13 1.67 -11.81
CA ASP A 134 13.93 1.42 -10.61
C ASP A 134 13.07 0.74 -9.53
N VAL A 135 13.51 -0.43 -9.09
CA VAL A 135 12.81 -1.30 -8.12
C VAL A 135 13.77 -1.90 -7.10
N ASP A 136 14.89 -1.25 -6.79
CA ASP A 136 15.93 -1.82 -5.93
C ASP A 136 15.43 -2.21 -4.51
N GLU A 137 14.48 -1.45 -3.96
CA GLU A 137 13.87 -1.75 -2.65
C GLU A 137 12.99 -3.02 -2.71
N ALA A 138 12.15 -3.13 -3.73
CA ALA A 138 11.30 -4.30 -3.95
C ALA A 138 12.13 -5.54 -4.35
N ALA A 139 13.23 -5.35 -5.08
CA ALA A 139 14.18 -6.41 -5.41
C ALA A 139 14.86 -6.98 -4.16
N THR A 140 15.14 -6.13 -3.17
CA THR A 140 15.70 -6.56 -1.88
C THR A 140 14.68 -7.42 -1.12
N LYS A 141 13.40 -7.02 -1.06
CA LYS A 141 12.32 -7.86 -0.49
C LYS A 141 12.17 -9.20 -1.22
N ALA A 142 12.17 -9.18 -2.55
CA ALA A 142 12.08 -10.40 -3.37
C ALA A 142 13.21 -11.38 -3.08
N LYS A 143 14.44 -10.88 -2.87
CA LYS A 143 15.60 -11.71 -2.52
C LYS A 143 15.45 -12.40 -1.16
N HIS A 144 14.87 -11.72 -0.17
CA HIS A 144 14.60 -12.31 1.14
C HIS A 144 13.61 -13.47 1.03
N GLY A 145 12.53 -13.32 0.26
CA GLY A 145 11.53 -14.39 0.08
C GLY A 145 12.01 -15.61 -0.71
N LEU A 146 13.12 -15.50 -1.46
CA LEU A 146 13.78 -16.64 -2.13
C LEU A 146 14.69 -17.47 -1.20
N SER A 147 14.97 -16.96 0.00
CA SER A 147 15.90 -17.59 0.96
C SER A 147 15.18 -18.43 2.03
N GLU A 148 13.85 -18.57 1.94
CA GLU A 148 13.00 -19.37 2.82
C GLU A 148 12.53 -20.69 2.17
#